data_AF-A0A2R6CRH0-F1
#
_entry.id   AF-A0A2R6CRH0-F1
#
_cell.length_a   1.000
_cell.length_b   1.000
_cell.length_c   1.000
_cell.angle_alpha   90.00
_cell.angle_beta   90.00
_cell.angle_gamma   90.00
#
_symmetry.space_group_name_H-M   'P 1'
#
loop_
_entity.id
_entity.type
_entity.pdbx_description
1 polymer ?
#
loop_
_entity_poly.entity_id
_entity_poly.type
_entity_poly.pdbx_seq_one_letter_code
_entity_poly.pdbx_strand_id
1 'polypeptide(L)'
;MSDTTKGKPGNPFEEQREMYELLSQETRHLVLQYVLGHPKHLPSLDELAYLMPKNKAAIRDQVQRLREEGILERYEYPPNEGSRDLPSQFYGLTEHGVEALDEYNYLRGLPVARALYDSTRLSEKASRHRNAPRPALPEAVDRALRIDREDEPSDFARLAEYVREHKGNTHSVDDQITVAGAFVRNDVDPDHDGLKRTAIADQFDLDLQYELRTVLSHLVEIDVLERVEPSGPDVFAISERIDEIVNGRVEAEARQNIDALVEHVDDELQTVQLAEDAAEWSDEGVQTTTPSVALADGAGRTIRSILAREFDVPPERVVDYLRSGDPVDRLNTAIDAIESSHEVTASEEYGRIVFVSPAYRYRLSETALEVV
;
A
#
# COMPACT_ATOMS: atom_id res chain seq x y z
N MET A 1 34.48 19.84 57.54
CA MET A 1 35.80 20.17 56.98
C MET A 1 36.55 18.83 56.88
N SER A 2 36.18 17.89 56.03
CA SER A 2 36.07 17.89 54.56
C SER A 2 37.44 18.05 53.88
N ASP A 3 38.01 16.92 53.46
CA ASP A 3 38.65 16.75 52.15
C ASP A 3 38.85 15.23 51.90
N THR A 4 37.90 14.51 51.28
CA THR A 4 37.62 14.34 49.83
C THR A 4 38.79 13.77 49.02
N THR A 5 38.99 12.45 49.15
CA THR A 5 39.85 11.66 48.26
C THR A 5 39.18 11.51 46.89
N LYS A 6 39.59 12.32 45.91
CA LYS A 6 39.30 12.08 44.49
C LYS A 6 40.10 10.86 44.01
N GLY A 7 39.41 9.77 43.67
CA GLY A 7 40.00 8.63 42.98
C GLY A 7 40.53 9.02 41.59
N LYS A 8 41.66 8.42 41.20
CA LYS A 8 42.16 8.48 39.81
C LYS A 8 41.11 7.87 38.87
N PRO A 9 40.91 8.40 37.65
CA PRO A 9 40.14 7.68 36.63
C PRO A 9 40.85 6.35 36.36
N GLY A 10 40.08 5.25 36.38
CA GLY A 10 40.58 3.91 36.11
C GLY A 10 41.11 3.81 34.69
N ASN A 11 41.88 2.76 34.41
CA ASN A 11 42.21 2.41 33.04
C ASN A 11 40.88 2.09 32.30
N PRO A 12 40.54 2.72 31.17
CA PRO A 12 39.28 2.45 30.46
C PRO A 12 39.05 0.97 30.14
N PHE A 13 40.12 0.21 29.92
CA PHE A 13 40.05 -1.24 29.71
C PHE A 13 39.71 -2.04 30.98
N GLU A 14 40.07 -1.54 32.16
CA GLU A 14 39.68 -2.16 33.44
C GLU A 14 38.21 -1.90 33.72
N GLU A 15 37.73 -0.67 33.52
CA GLU A 15 36.31 -0.32 33.66
C GLU A 15 35.43 -1.13 32.69
N GLN A 16 35.87 -1.30 31.43
CA GLN A 16 35.18 -2.14 30.47
C GLN A 16 35.14 -3.62 30.86
N ARG A 17 36.24 -4.14 31.41
CA ARG A 17 36.32 -5.52 31.86
C ARG A 17 35.43 -5.76 33.08
N GLU A 18 35.44 -4.84 34.04
CA GLU A 18 34.59 -4.91 35.23
C GLU A 18 33.11 -4.89 34.85
N MET A 19 32.71 -4.03 33.91
CA MET A 19 31.34 -3.98 33.41
C MET A 19 30.96 -5.28 32.67
N TYR A 20 31.85 -5.81 31.82
CA TYR A 20 31.58 -7.08 31.15
C TYR A 20 31.42 -8.23 32.16
N GLU A 21 32.31 -8.34 33.14
CA GLU A 21 32.24 -9.35 34.22
C GLU A 21 30.99 -9.15 35.10
N LEU A 22 30.57 -7.90 35.30
CA LEU A 22 29.32 -7.57 35.98
C LEU A 22 28.13 -8.14 35.19
N LEU A 23 27.96 -7.74 33.93
CA LEU A 23 26.77 -8.05 33.13
C LEU A 23 26.71 -9.53 32.71
N SER A 24 27.85 -10.19 32.48
CA SER A 24 27.93 -11.56 31.96
C SER A 24 27.68 -12.66 33.00
N GLN A 25 27.57 -12.32 34.29
CA GLN A 25 27.31 -13.31 35.33
C GLN A 25 25.90 -13.88 35.15
N GLU A 26 25.78 -15.21 35.07
CA GLU A 26 24.56 -15.94 34.68
C GLU A 26 23.27 -15.42 35.34
N THR A 27 23.26 -15.26 36.67
CA THR A 27 22.06 -14.83 37.40
C THR A 27 21.76 -13.34 37.18
N ARG A 28 22.77 -12.47 37.12
CA ARG A 28 22.57 -11.04 36.79
C ARG A 28 22.09 -10.86 35.36
N HIS A 29 22.66 -11.60 34.42
CA HIS A 29 22.23 -11.63 33.04
C HIS A 29 20.75 -11.99 32.93
N LEU A 30 20.30 -13.04 33.63
CA LEU A 30 18.89 -13.41 33.68
C LEU A 30 18.01 -12.31 34.30
N VAL A 31 18.46 -11.66 35.39
CA VAL A 31 17.72 -10.53 35.97
C VAL A 31 17.53 -9.42 34.93
N LEU A 32 18.59 -9.03 34.22
CA LEU A 32 18.53 -7.99 33.19
C LEU A 32 17.62 -8.40 32.03
N GLN A 33 17.71 -9.65 31.55
CA GLN A 33 16.82 -10.16 30.50
C GLN A 33 15.34 -10.06 30.91
N TYR A 34 14.99 -10.44 32.15
CA TYR A 34 13.60 -10.36 32.61
C TYR A 34 13.15 -8.92 32.91
N VAL A 35 14.05 -8.03 33.30
CA VAL A 35 13.76 -6.59 33.42
C VAL A 35 13.46 -6.00 32.04
N LEU A 36 14.34 -6.22 31.05
CA LEU A 36 14.15 -5.77 29.66
C LEU A 36 12.88 -6.38 29.05
N GLY A 37 12.66 -7.67 29.27
CA GLY A 37 11.51 -8.41 28.77
C GLY A 37 10.20 -8.14 29.50
N HIS A 38 10.14 -7.38 30.61
CA HIS A 38 8.89 -7.13 31.34
C HIS A 38 8.06 -5.98 30.72
N PRO A 39 6.71 -6.06 30.57
CA PRO A 39 5.91 -5.06 29.81
C PRO A 39 5.97 -3.62 30.30
N LYS A 40 6.35 -3.46 31.56
CA LYS A 40 6.57 -2.18 32.23
C LYS A 40 8.02 -1.97 32.68
N HIS A 41 8.92 -2.85 32.27
CA HIS A 41 10.35 -2.87 32.64
C HIS A 41 10.65 -2.79 34.15
N LEU A 42 9.68 -3.21 34.96
CA LEU A 42 9.66 -3.00 36.41
C LEU A 42 9.26 -4.28 37.17
N PRO A 43 9.83 -5.46 36.93
CA PRO A 43 9.44 -6.68 37.66
C PRO A 43 9.64 -6.54 39.18
N SER A 44 8.78 -7.19 39.96
CA SER A 44 8.96 -7.39 41.40
C SER A 44 9.88 -8.59 41.66
N LEU A 45 10.44 -8.66 42.87
CA LEU A 45 11.30 -9.78 43.26
C LEU A 45 10.56 -11.14 43.23
N ASP A 46 9.25 -11.15 43.46
CA ASP A 46 8.42 -12.36 43.36
C ASP A 46 8.23 -12.83 41.90
N GLU A 47 8.14 -11.90 40.96
CA GLU A 47 8.06 -12.23 39.53
C GLU A 47 9.39 -12.82 39.05
N LEU A 48 10.52 -12.19 39.40
CA LEU A 48 11.85 -12.72 39.09
C LEU A 48 12.06 -14.12 39.69
N ALA A 49 11.64 -14.33 40.94
CA ALA A 49 11.74 -15.63 41.61
C ALA A 49 10.82 -16.70 41.02
N TYR A 50 9.75 -16.32 40.31
CA TYR A 50 8.91 -17.26 39.58
C TYR A 50 9.52 -17.64 38.23
N LEU A 51 10.14 -16.69 37.54
CA LEU A 51 10.64 -16.86 36.18
C LEU A 51 12.03 -17.52 36.12
N MET A 52 12.85 -17.32 37.16
CA MET A 52 14.24 -17.79 37.18
C MET A 52 14.39 -19.12 37.93
N PRO A 53 15.23 -20.05 37.45
CA PRO A 53 15.56 -21.29 38.17
C PRO A 53 16.57 -21.03 39.31
N LYS A 54 16.37 -19.97 40.10
CA LYS A 54 17.22 -19.54 41.21
C LYS A 54 16.36 -19.20 42.42
N ASN A 55 16.90 -19.37 43.62
CA ASN A 55 16.14 -19.04 44.83
C ASN A 55 16.02 -17.50 45.02
N LYS A 56 14.95 -17.06 45.69
CA LYS A 56 14.65 -15.63 45.89
C LYS A 56 15.75 -14.84 46.61
N ALA A 57 16.54 -15.48 47.48
CA ALA A 57 17.66 -14.83 48.17
C ALA A 57 18.82 -14.55 47.20
N ALA A 58 19.21 -15.55 46.41
CA ALA A 58 20.27 -15.40 45.40
C ALA A 58 19.91 -14.35 44.33
N ILE A 59 18.63 -14.28 43.93
CA ILE A 59 18.13 -13.24 43.01
C ILE A 59 18.23 -11.86 43.67
N ARG A 60 17.82 -11.74 44.93
CA ARG A 60 17.92 -10.48 45.69
C ARG A 60 19.36 -9.99 45.77
N ASP A 61 20.30 -10.89 46.03
CA ASP A 61 21.72 -10.53 46.10
C ASP A 61 22.23 -9.99 44.76
N GLN A 62 21.81 -10.59 43.63
CA GLN A 62 22.17 -10.09 42.30
C GLN A 62 21.51 -8.77 41.95
N VAL A 63 20.23 -8.59 42.27
CA VAL A 63 19.54 -7.29 42.12
C VAL A 63 20.24 -6.23 42.97
N GLN A 64 20.62 -6.55 44.20
CA GLN A 64 21.33 -5.63 45.08
C GLN A 64 22.70 -5.24 44.51
N ARG A 65 23.46 -6.19 43.94
CA ARG A 65 24.71 -5.90 43.22
C ARG A 65 24.48 -4.95 42.04
N LEU A 66 23.49 -5.21 41.19
CA LEU A 66 23.16 -4.32 40.07
C LEU A 66 22.73 -2.91 40.53
N ARG A 67 22.15 -2.79 41.73
CA ARG A 67 21.82 -1.48 42.33
C ARG A 67 23.04 -0.75 42.87
N GLU A 68 23.96 -1.48 43.50
CA GLU A 68 25.22 -0.91 44.01
C GLU A 68 26.08 -0.32 42.88
N GLU A 69 26.07 -0.96 41.71
CA GLU A 69 26.73 -0.48 40.49
C GLU A 69 25.87 0.53 39.69
N GLY A 70 24.72 0.95 40.23
CA GLY A 70 23.86 1.96 39.62
C GLY A 70 23.15 1.52 38.34
N ILE A 71 23.15 0.23 37.96
CA ILE A 71 22.44 -0.29 36.79
C ILE A 71 20.93 -0.35 37.03
N LEU A 72 20.53 -0.84 38.21
CA LEU A 72 19.12 -0.93 38.61
C LEU A 72 18.82 0.03 39.76
N GLU A 73 17.55 0.42 39.89
CA GLU A 73 17.02 1.07 41.08
C GLU A 73 15.73 0.38 41.54
N ARG A 74 15.43 0.54 42.83
CA ARG A 74 14.18 0.12 43.43
C ARG A 74 13.14 1.22 43.31
N TYR A 75 12.06 0.91 42.61
CA TYR A 75 10.90 1.77 42.45
C TYR A 75 9.79 1.33 43.41
N GLU A 76 9.39 2.23 44.29
CA GLU A 76 8.32 1.97 45.27
C GLU A 76 6.95 2.42 44.73
N TYR A 77 5.91 1.64 45.04
CA TYR A 77 4.52 2.01 44.81
C TYR A 77 3.73 1.88 46.12
N PRO A 78 3.77 2.90 46.98
CA PRO A 78 3.10 2.90 48.29
C PRO A 78 1.62 2.47 48.26
N PRO A 79 0.82 2.78 47.22
CA PRO A 79 -0.57 2.33 47.17
C PRO A 79 -0.76 0.81 47.23
N ASN A 80 0.25 0.01 46.86
CA ASN A 80 0.17 -1.46 46.93
C ASN A 80 0.47 -2.01 48.33
N GLU A 81 1.08 -1.25 49.25
CA GLU A 81 1.48 -1.76 50.58
C GLU A 81 0.29 -2.21 51.44
N GLY A 82 -0.88 -1.60 51.24
CA GLY A 82 -2.13 -1.98 51.92
C GLY A 82 -2.80 -3.22 51.33
N SER A 83 -2.34 -3.71 50.18
CA SER A 83 -2.88 -4.90 49.52
C SER A 83 -2.03 -6.12 49.86
N ARG A 84 -2.62 -7.12 50.53
CA ARG A 84 -1.91 -8.36 50.90
C ARG A 84 -1.36 -9.16 49.70
N ASP A 85 -1.86 -8.87 48.51
CA ASP A 85 -1.70 -9.68 47.31
C ASP A 85 -0.93 -8.99 46.19
N LEU A 86 -0.44 -7.75 46.40
CA LEU A 86 0.27 -6.98 45.39
C LEU A 86 1.68 -6.58 45.85
N PRO A 87 2.67 -6.63 44.95
CA PRO A 87 4.01 -6.11 45.25
C PRO A 87 4.01 -4.58 45.34
N SER A 88 4.69 -4.02 46.33
CA SER A 88 4.95 -2.57 46.45
C SER A 88 6.36 -2.15 46.03
N GLN A 89 7.23 -3.12 45.75
CA GLN A 89 8.62 -2.89 45.37
C GLN A 89 8.92 -3.53 44.02
N PHE A 90 9.44 -2.71 43.11
CA PHE A 90 9.75 -3.05 41.74
C PHE A 90 11.20 -2.68 41.43
N TYR A 91 11.80 -3.33 40.45
CA TYR A 91 13.19 -3.10 40.07
C TYR A 91 13.26 -2.84 38.58
N GLY A 92 13.87 -1.71 38.20
CA GLY A 92 14.01 -1.28 36.81
C GLY A 92 15.33 -0.56 36.61
N LEU A 93 15.64 -0.23 35.36
CA LEU A 93 16.89 0.45 35.00
C LEU A 93 16.91 1.89 35.52
N THR A 94 18.11 2.37 35.80
CA THR A 94 18.40 3.81 35.93
C THR A 94 18.76 4.38 34.56
N GLU A 95 18.92 5.71 34.45
CA GLU A 95 19.46 6.34 33.24
C GLU A 95 20.87 5.81 32.92
N HIS A 96 21.75 5.73 33.92
CA HIS A 96 23.09 5.14 33.77
C HIS A 96 23.03 3.66 33.35
N GLY A 97 22.10 2.89 33.89
CA GLY A 97 21.91 1.49 33.54
C GLY A 97 21.46 1.31 32.10
N VAL A 98 20.61 2.21 31.58
CA VAL A 98 20.24 2.23 30.16
C VAL A 98 21.47 2.51 29.30
N GLU A 99 22.26 3.54 29.61
CA GLU A 99 23.48 3.88 28.86
C GLU A 99 24.47 2.70 28.84
N ALA A 100 24.71 2.08 30.00
CA ALA A 100 25.58 0.92 30.10
C ALA A 100 25.02 -0.29 29.34
N LEU A 101 23.71 -0.54 29.37
CA LEU A 101 23.14 -1.66 28.62
C LEU A 101 23.15 -1.40 27.11
N ASP A 102 23.03 -0.15 26.68
CA ASP A 102 23.14 0.24 25.27
C ASP A 102 24.57 0.02 24.74
N GLU A 103 25.56 0.53 25.46
CA GLU A 103 26.99 0.40 25.10
C GLU A 103 27.41 -1.07 24.93
N TYR A 104 26.86 -1.97 25.77
CA TYR A 104 27.16 -3.40 25.74
C TYR A 104 26.14 -4.22 24.92
N ASN A 105 25.34 -3.56 24.07
CA ASN A 105 24.40 -4.16 23.12
C ASN A 105 23.27 -5.03 23.72
N TYR A 106 22.92 -4.80 24.98
CA TYR A 106 21.79 -5.48 25.61
C TYR A 106 20.44 -4.97 25.10
N LEU A 107 20.33 -3.66 24.80
CA LEU A 107 19.09 -3.06 24.33
C LEU A 107 18.66 -3.57 22.95
N ARG A 108 19.61 -3.97 22.10
CA ARG A 108 19.32 -4.62 20.82
C ARG A 108 18.50 -5.91 20.96
N GLY A 109 18.67 -6.62 22.09
CA GLY A 109 17.93 -7.85 22.37
C GLY A 109 16.53 -7.63 22.98
N LEU A 110 16.13 -6.38 23.20
CA LEU A 110 14.91 -6.04 23.93
C LEU A 110 13.62 -6.57 23.25
N PRO A 111 13.45 -6.50 21.91
CA PRO A 111 12.29 -7.11 21.24
C PRO A 111 12.21 -8.63 21.43
N VAL A 112 13.36 -9.31 21.38
CA VAL A 112 13.43 -10.77 21.60
C VAL A 112 13.11 -11.10 23.06
N ALA A 113 13.66 -10.35 24.01
CA ALA A 113 13.37 -10.52 25.44
C ALA A 113 11.88 -10.33 25.75
N ARG A 114 11.23 -9.33 25.12
CA ARG A 114 9.78 -9.10 25.19
C ARG A 114 8.99 -10.30 24.67
N ALA A 115 9.31 -10.78 23.48
CA ALA A 115 8.62 -11.91 22.87
C ALA A 115 8.75 -13.19 23.72
N LEU A 116 9.95 -13.48 24.23
CA LEU A 116 10.18 -14.60 25.13
C LEU A 116 9.38 -14.47 26.42
N TYR A 117 9.35 -13.27 27.02
CA TYR A 117 8.55 -13.00 28.22
C TYR A 117 7.06 -13.22 27.97
N ASP A 118 6.50 -12.67 26.89
CA ASP A 118 5.07 -12.75 26.60
C ASP A 118 4.62 -14.17 26.24
N SER A 119 5.52 -15.00 25.69
CA SER A 119 5.28 -16.43 25.46
C SER A 119 5.33 -17.28 26.74
N THR A 120 5.85 -16.73 27.84
CA THR A 120 6.03 -17.48 29.09
C THR A 120 4.71 -17.67 29.81
N ARG A 121 4.38 -18.94 30.11
CA ARG A 121 3.19 -19.27 30.90
C ARG A 121 3.36 -18.84 32.35
N LEU A 122 2.49 -17.95 32.81
CA LEU A 122 2.46 -17.48 34.20
C LEU A 122 1.38 -18.19 35.02
N SER A 123 1.68 -18.43 36.30
CA SER A 123 0.68 -18.80 37.29
C SER A 123 -0.28 -17.65 37.56
N GLU A 124 -1.46 -17.91 38.14
CA GLU A 124 -2.41 -16.85 38.51
C GLU A 124 -1.78 -15.80 39.44
N LYS A 125 -0.97 -16.23 40.41
CA LYS A 125 -0.25 -15.32 41.30
C LYS A 125 0.77 -14.47 40.53
N ALA A 126 1.57 -15.08 39.67
CA ALA A 126 2.57 -14.36 38.87
C ALA A 126 1.91 -13.37 37.88
N SER A 127 0.79 -13.75 37.27
CA SER A 127 0.00 -12.88 36.40
C SER A 127 -0.61 -11.69 37.16
N ARG A 128 -1.14 -11.92 38.38
CA ARG A 128 -1.61 -10.85 39.27
C ARG A 128 -0.49 -9.86 39.61
N HIS A 129 0.72 -10.37 39.89
CA HIS A 129 1.88 -9.51 40.12
C HIS A 129 2.25 -8.74 38.85
N ARG A 130 2.34 -9.40 37.67
CA ARG A 130 2.60 -8.77 36.35
C ARG A 130 1.70 -7.58 36.09
N ASN A 131 0.42 -7.72 36.35
CA ASN A 131 -0.59 -6.71 36.07
C ASN A 131 -0.84 -5.74 37.24
N ALA A 132 -0.09 -5.84 38.34
CA ALA A 132 -0.21 -4.91 39.46
C ALA A 132 0.07 -3.46 39.01
N PRO A 133 -0.59 -2.44 39.59
CA PRO A 133 -0.22 -1.04 39.38
C PRO A 133 1.23 -0.79 39.81
N ARG A 134 1.95 0.04 39.05
CA ARG A 134 3.39 0.32 39.21
C ARG A 134 3.65 1.82 39.02
N PRO A 135 4.76 2.37 39.54
CA PRO A 135 5.11 3.76 39.31
C PRO A 135 5.54 3.94 37.84
N ALA A 136 5.56 5.19 37.39
CA ALA A 136 6.14 5.52 36.09
C ALA A 136 7.67 5.50 36.17
N LEU A 137 8.32 5.08 35.07
CA LEU A 137 9.75 5.23 34.91
C LEU A 137 10.11 6.70 34.60
N PRO A 138 11.35 7.13 34.87
CA PRO A 138 11.87 8.38 34.35
C PRO A 138 11.72 8.44 32.84
N GLU A 139 11.41 9.61 32.28
CA GLU A 139 11.09 9.74 30.86
C GLU A 139 12.23 9.28 29.94
N ALA A 140 13.49 9.56 30.31
CA ALA A 140 14.66 9.12 29.56
C ALA A 140 14.76 7.58 29.50
N VAL A 141 14.50 6.92 30.63
CA VAL A 141 14.50 5.45 30.74
C VAL A 141 13.31 4.86 29.97
N ASP A 142 12.10 5.42 30.14
CA ASP A 142 10.91 4.95 29.41
C ASP A 142 11.14 5.04 27.90
N ARG A 143 11.68 6.17 27.42
CA ARG A 143 11.96 6.40 25.99
C ARG A 143 12.96 5.39 25.43
N ALA A 144 14.07 5.14 26.13
CA ALA A 144 15.10 4.21 25.66
C ALA A 144 14.66 2.73 25.69
N LEU A 145 13.64 2.40 26.46
CA LEU A 145 13.11 1.03 26.58
C LEU A 145 11.84 0.81 25.75
N ARG A 146 11.36 1.84 25.05
CA ARG A 146 10.25 1.66 24.10
C ARG A 146 10.72 0.73 23.00
N ILE A 147 9.96 -0.35 22.84
CA ILE A 147 9.98 -1.11 21.60
C ILE A 147 9.12 -0.30 20.66
N ASP A 148 9.70 0.72 20.04
CA ASP A 148 9.16 1.16 18.78
C ASP A 148 9.24 -0.09 17.89
N ARG A 149 8.15 -0.44 17.20
CA ARG A 149 8.15 -1.56 16.22
C ARG A 149 9.09 -1.29 15.03
N GLU A 150 10.00 -0.33 15.17
CA GLU A 150 10.72 0.42 14.14
C GLU A 150 12.24 0.46 14.41
N ASP A 151 12.77 -0.26 15.42
CA ASP A 151 14.20 -0.25 15.80
C ASP A 151 15.01 -1.52 15.42
N GLU A 152 14.46 -2.43 14.61
CA GLU A 152 15.29 -2.87 13.47
C GLU A 152 15.31 -1.65 12.54
N PRO A 153 16.44 -1.21 11.94
CA PRO A 153 16.32 -0.25 10.84
C PRO A 153 15.33 -0.91 9.92
N SER A 154 14.10 -0.38 9.87
CA SER A 154 13.03 -1.04 9.13
C SER A 154 13.66 -1.33 7.77
N ASP A 155 13.42 -2.49 7.20
CA ASP A 155 13.82 -2.79 5.84
C ASP A 155 13.59 -1.57 4.89
N PHE A 156 12.55 -0.80 5.21
CA PHE A 156 12.26 0.53 4.70
C PHE A 156 13.31 1.64 4.93
N ALA A 157 13.92 1.78 6.11
CA ALA A 157 14.96 2.76 6.42
C ALA A 157 16.22 2.56 5.57
N ARG A 158 16.64 1.30 5.35
CA ARG A 158 17.72 0.98 4.41
C ARG A 158 17.34 1.29 2.97
N LEU A 159 16.12 0.94 2.57
CA LEU A 159 15.59 1.29 1.25
C LEU A 159 15.52 2.82 1.05
N ALA A 160 15.14 3.56 2.09
CA ALA A 160 15.10 5.02 2.06
C ALA A 160 16.50 5.63 1.96
N GLU A 161 17.50 5.06 2.64
CA GLU A 161 18.90 5.46 2.51
C GLU A 161 19.42 5.19 1.10
N TYR A 162 19.14 4.00 0.54
CA TYR A 162 19.49 3.64 -0.83
C TYR A 162 18.92 4.62 -1.87
N VAL A 163 17.64 4.98 -1.73
CA VAL A 163 17.00 5.99 -2.60
C VAL A 163 17.69 7.35 -2.46
N ARG A 164 18.03 7.79 -1.25
CA ARG A 164 18.74 9.07 -1.04
C ARG A 164 20.15 9.05 -1.63
N GLU A 165 20.87 7.94 -1.54
CA GLU A 165 22.21 7.80 -2.10
C GLU A 165 22.20 7.91 -3.64
N HIS A 166 21.23 7.26 -4.29
CA HIS A 166 21.18 7.19 -5.75
C HIS A 166 20.40 8.34 -6.41
N LYS A 167 19.44 8.94 -5.72
CA LYS A 167 18.54 9.98 -6.25
C LYS A 167 18.48 11.25 -5.42
N GLY A 168 19.35 11.44 -4.41
CA GLY A 168 19.34 12.58 -3.49
C GLY A 168 19.38 13.98 -4.14
N ASN A 169 19.82 14.04 -5.40
CA ASN A 169 19.89 15.23 -6.25
C ASN A 169 18.60 15.49 -7.07
N THR A 170 17.58 14.64 -6.95
CA THR A 170 16.25 14.87 -7.55
C THR A 170 15.33 15.59 -6.57
N HIS A 171 14.34 16.33 -7.09
CA HIS A 171 13.41 17.07 -6.22
C HIS A 171 12.29 16.20 -5.62
N SER A 172 12.13 14.96 -6.10
CA SER A 172 11.05 14.03 -5.70
C SER A 172 11.52 12.91 -4.76
N VAL A 173 12.64 13.08 -4.06
CA VAL A 173 13.23 12.04 -3.19
C VAL A 173 12.27 11.60 -2.09
N ASP A 174 11.60 12.53 -1.43
CA ASP A 174 10.64 12.21 -0.35
C ASP A 174 9.43 11.44 -0.89
N ASP A 175 8.94 11.80 -2.08
CA ASP A 175 7.88 11.06 -2.77
C ASP A 175 8.35 9.66 -3.21
N GLN A 176 9.59 9.53 -3.69
CA GLN A 176 10.20 8.24 -4.05
C GLN A 176 10.27 7.30 -2.85
N ILE A 177 10.71 7.81 -1.69
CA ILE A 177 10.75 7.06 -0.44
C ILE A 177 9.34 6.68 0.01
N THR A 178 8.39 7.61 -0.08
CA THR A 178 6.98 7.36 0.27
C THR A 178 6.39 6.22 -0.58
N VAL A 179 6.60 6.27 -1.90
CA VAL A 179 6.13 5.22 -2.82
C VAL A 179 6.84 3.90 -2.57
N ALA A 180 8.17 3.87 -2.49
CA ALA A 180 8.92 2.65 -2.22
C ALA A 180 8.47 1.95 -0.92
N GLY A 181 8.23 2.74 0.14
CA GLY A 181 7.70 2.22 1.40
C GLY A 181 6.29 1.68 1.31
N ALA A 182 5.45 2.27 0.46
CA ALA A 182 4.11 1.76 0.24
C ALA A 182 4.12 0.38 -0.44
N PHE A 183 5.06 0.13 -1.37
CA PHE A 183 5.23 -1.20 -1.96
C PHE A 183 5.62 -2.25 -0.92
N VAL A 184 6.56 -1.93 -0.02
CA VAL A 184 6.97 -2.82 1.09
C VAL A 184 5.79 -3.08 2.03
N ARG A 185 5.07 -2.04 2.46
CA ARG A 185 3.94 -2.18 3.39
C ARG A 185 2.74 -2.96 2.84
N ASN A 186 2.62 -3.05 1.52
CA ASN A 186 1.53 -3.75 0.84
C ASN A 186 1.99 -5.10 0.24
N ASP A 187 3.16 -5.60 0.63
CA ASP A 187 3.70 -6.91 0.21
C ASP A 187 3.74 -7.07 -1.33
N VAL A 188 4.08 -6.00 -2.06
CA VAL A 188 4.20 -6.02 -3.53
C VAL A 188 5.64 -6.36 -3.92
N ASP A 189 6.06 -7.56 -3.52
CA ASP A 189 7.39 -8.13 -3.72
C ASP A 189 7.62 -8.62 -5.18
N PRO A 190 8.80 -9.16 -5.53
CA PRO A 190 9.08 -9.73 -6.84
C PRO A 190 8.23 -10.96 -7.20
N ASP A 191 7.65 -11.66 -6.22
CA ASP A 191 6.75 -12.78 -6.47
C ASP A 191 5.32 -12.30 -6.78
N HIS A 192 5.00 -11.04 -6.50
CA HIS A 192 3.74 -10.40 -6.87
C HIS A 192 3.62 -10.17 -8.39
N ASP A 193 2.40 -10.26 -8.93
CA ASP A 193 2.06 -9.98 -10.34
C ASP A 193 2.26 -8.51 -10.77
N GLY A 194 2.70 -7.66 -9.85
CA GLY A 194 2.74 -6.21 -9.95
C GLY A 194 1.37 -5.49 -10.04
N LEU A 195 1.39 -4.21 -9.69
CA LEU A 195 0.23 -3.32 -9.70
C LEU A 195 0.28 -2.32 -10.85
N LYS A 196 -0.89 -2.02 -11.42
CA LYS A 196 -1.03 -0.93 -12.40
C LYS A 196 -0.88 0.42 -11.69
N ARG A 197 -0.43 1.45 -12.41
CA ARG A 197 -0.33 2.81 -11.89
C ARG A 197 -1.63 3.34 -11.27
N THR A 198 -2.78 3.05 -11.88
CA THR A 198 -4.09 3.46 -11.32
C THR A 198 -4.38 2.72 -10.01
N ALA A 199 -4.14 1.40 -9.98
CA ALA A 199 -4.29 0.61 -8.77
C ALA A 199 -3.36 1.11 -7.65
N ILE A 200 -2.12 1.52 -7.96
CA ILE A 200 -1.21 2.14 -6.98
C ILE A 200 -1.81 3.44 -6.43
N ALA A 201 -2.28 4.32 -7.30
CA ALA A 201 -2.89 5.59 -6.89
C ALA A 201 -4.17 5.42 -6.06
N ASP A 202 -4.95 4.37 -6.34
CA ASP A 202 -6.22 4.11 -5.66
C ASP A 202 -6.05 3.32 -4.36
N GLN A 203 -5.12 2.36 -4.34
CA GLN A 203 -4.92 1.44 -3.21
C GLN A 203 -3.94 1.99 -2.19
N PHE A 204 -2.93 2.73 -2.63
CA PHE A 204 -1.93 3.29 -1.73
C PHE A 204 -2.38 4.70 -1.34
N ASP A 205 -2.53 4.94 -0.04
CA ASP A 205 -2.80 6.25 0.52
C ASP A 205 -1.54 7.13 0.42
N LEU A 206 -1.30 7.68 -0.78
CA LEU A 206 -0.09 8.43 -1.12
C LEU A 206 -0.40 9.93 -1.20
N ASP A 207 0.22 10.71 -0.31
CA ASP A 207 0.25 12.17 -0.42
C ASP A 207 1.55 12.59 -1.12
N LEU A 208 1.49 12.77 -2.46
CA LEU A 208 2.65 13.06 -3.30
C LEU A 208 2.65 14.51 -3.77
N GLN A 209 3.82 15.13 -3.77
CA GLN A 209 4.03 16.46 -4.33
C GLN A 209 4.23 16.44 -5.85
N TYR A 210 4.71 15.32 -6.39
CA TYR A 210 5.02 15.10 -7.79
C TYR A 210 4.15 14.01 -8.41
N GLU A 211 4.02 14.03 -9.74
CA GLU A 211 3.27 13.01 -10.47
C GLU A 211 3.82 11.60 -10.19
N LEU A 212 2.94 10.68 -9.79
CA LEU A 212 3.27 9.28 -9.53
C LEU A 212 4.05 8.63 -10.69
N ARG A 213 3.75 9.01 -11.95
CA ARG A 213 4.50 8.53 -13.12
C ARG A 213 5.99 8.84 -13.02
N THR A 214 6.33 10.06 -12.64
CA THR A 214 7.71 10.54 -12.53
C THR A 214 8.43 9.82 -11.39
N VAL A 215 7.73 9.65 -10.27
CA VAL A 215 8.26 8.93 -9.10
C VAL A 215 8.56 7.47 -9.43
N LEU A 216 7.62 6.77 -10.06
CA LEU A 216 7.81 5.38 -10.51
C LEU A 216 8.97 5.26 -11.51
N SER A 217 9.13 6.20 -12.43
CA SER A 217 10.25 6.20 -13.39
C SER A 217 11.59 6.24 -12.68
N HIS A 218 11.75 7.12 -11.68
CA HIS A 218 13.00 7.23 -10.94
C HIS A 218 13.30 5.97 -10.11
N LEU A 219 12.28 5.35 -9.51
CA LEU A 219 12.44 4.11 -8.75
C LEU A 219 12.81 2.92 -9.64
N VAL A 220 12.29 2.88 -10.88
CA VAL A 220 12.71 1.88 -11.88
C VAL A 220 14.15 2.13 -12.35
N GLU A 221 14.55 3.38 -12.53
CA GLU A 221 15.92 3.72 -12.96
C GLU A 221 17.02 3.30 -11.96
N ILE A 222 16.68 3.20 -10.67
CA ILE A 222 17.60 2.74 -9.60
C ILE A 222 17.34 1.30 -9.19
N ASP A 223 16.55 0.57 -9.98
CA ASP A 223 16.24 -0.83 -9.72
C ASP A 223 15.66 -1.07 -8.32
N VAL A 224 14.86 -0.13 -7.80
CA VAL A 224 14.01 -0.35 -6.61
C VAL A 224 12.68 -0.96 -7.00
N LEU A 225 12.16 -0.57 -8.16
CA LEU A 225 10.96 -1.18 -8.75
C LEU A 225 11.29 -1.82 -10.08
N GLU A 226 10.70 -2.98 -10.34
CA GLU A 226 10.70 -3.61 -11.65
C GLU A 226 9.42 -3.24 -12.40
N ARG A 227 9.56 -2.93 -13.70
CA ARG A 227 8.42 -2.76 -14.61
C ARG A 227 8.14 -4.06 -15.34
N VAL A 228 7.02 -4.70 -15.01
CA VAL A 228 6.60 -5.98 -15.57
C VAL A 228 5.58 -5.75 -16.68
N GLU A 229 5.84 -6.36 -17.84
CA GLU A 229 4.85 -6.48 -18.90
C GLU A 229 3.91 -7.64 -18.57
N PRO A 230 2.58 -7.41 -18.50
CA PRO A 230 1.65 -8.49 -18.22
C PRO A 230 1.69 -9.51 -19.35
N SER A 231 1.72 -10.79 -18.98
CA SER A 231 1.66 -11.90 -19.93
C SER A 231 0.43 -11.79 -20.84
N GLY A 232 0.63 -11.76 -22.15
CA GLY A 232 -0.45 -11.63 -23.12
C GLY A 232 -0.04 -10.92 -24.40
N PRO A 233 -1.01 -10.62 -25.27
CA PRO A 233 -0.77 -9.82 -26.47
C PRO A 233 -0.52 -8.34 -26.12
N ASP A 234 0.36 -7.68 -26.89
CA ASP A 234 0.74 -6.27 -26.73
C ASP A 234 -0.44 -5.29 -26.95
N VAL A 235 -1.51 -5.78 -27.58
CA VAL A 235 -2.72 -5.02 -27.88
C VAL A 235 -3.93 -5.96 -27.76
N PHE A 236 -4.94 -5.52 -27.03
CA PHE A 236 -6.26 -6.16 -26.97
C PHE A 236 -7.23 -5.39 -27.87
N ALA A 237 -7.87 -6.10 -28.80
CA ALA A 237 -9.04 -5.61 -29.52
C ALA A 237 -10.30 -5.93 -28.71
N ILE A 238 -11.08 -4.92 -28.37
CA ILE A 238 -12.29 -5.01 -27.55
C ILE A 238 -13.47 -4.50 -28.39
N SER A 239 -14.54 -5.28 -28.46
CA SER A 239 -15.80 -4.87 -29.12
C SER A 239 -16.70 -4.19 -28.09
N GLU A 240 -17.05 -2.92 -28.28
CA GLU A 240 -17.96 -2.19 -27.38
C GLU A 240 -19.37 -2.79 -27.36
N ARG A 241 -19.80 -3.41 -28.47
CA ARG A 241 -21.14 -4.01 -28.60
C ARG A 241 -21.37 -5.17 -27.62
N ILE A 242 -20.39 -6.05 -27.50
CA ILE A 242 -20.49 -7.27 -26.66
C ILE A 242 -19.66 -7.19 -25.38
N ASP A 243 -18.87 -6.12 -25.22
CA ASP A 243 -17.94 -5.90 -24.11
C ASP A 243 -16.98 -7.10 -23.90
N GLU A 244 -16.46 -7.65 -25.00
CA GLU A 244 -15.53 -8.78 -25.00
C GLU A 244 -14.26 -8.53 -25.81
N ILE A 245 -13.19 -9.23 -25.43
CA ILE A 245 -11.94 -9.31 -26.21
C ILE A 245 -12.17 -10.15 -27.47
N VAL A 246 -11.84 -9.59 -28.63
CA VAL A 246 -12.04 -10.19 -29.96
C VAL A 246 -10.74 -10.46 -30.72
N ASN A 247 -9.63 -10.61 -30.00
CA ASN A 247 -8.32 -10.96 -30.55
C ASN A 247 -8.41 -12.17 -31.50
N GLY A 248 -7.85 -12.06 -32.70
CA GLY A 248 -7.87 -13.12 -33.72
C GLY A 248 -9.18 -13.25 -34.52
N ARG A 249 -10.25 -12.54 -34.13
CA ARG A 249 -11.52 -12.47 -34.86
C ARG A 249 -12.00 -11.04 -35.13
N VAL A 250 -11.09 -10.06 -35.05
CA VAL A 250 -11.35 -8.62 -35.17
C VAL A 250 -12.12 -8.27 -36.44
N GLU A 251 -11.64 -8.72 -37.61
CA GLU A 251 -12.32 -8.44 -38.88
C GLU A 251 -13.73 -9.04 -38.95
N ALA A 252 -13.93 -10.23 -38.38
CA ALA A 252 -15.22 -10.90 -38.41
C ALA A 252 -16.23 -10.16 -37.53
N GLU A 253 -15.81 -9.73 -36.33
CA GLU A 253 -16.62 -8.90 -35.45
C GLU A 253 -16.93 -7.55 -36.11
N ALA A 254 -15.95 -6.91 -36.74
CA ALA A 254 -16.15 -5.63 -37.42
C ALA A 254 -17.21 -5.74 -38.54
N ARG A 255 -17.13 -6.80 -39.36
CA ARG A 255 -18.12 -7.07 -40.41
C ARG A 255 -19.52 -7.30 -39.83
N GLN A 256 -19.64 -8.02 -38.71
CA GLN A 256 -20.93 -8.22 -38.05
C GLN A 256 -21.55 -6.91 -37.55
N ASN A 257 -20.73 -6.04 -36.96
CA ASN A 257 -21.17 -4.71 -36.51
C ASN A 257 -21.55 -3.82 -37.71
N ILE A 258 -20.82 -3.91 -38.84
CA ILE A 258 -21.20 -3.24 -40.09
C ILE A 258 -22.55 -3.74 -40.59
N ASP A 259 -22.81 -5.04 -40.56
CA ASP A 259 -24.10 -5.57 -41.01
C ASP A 259 -25.26 -5.10 -40.11
N ALA A 260 -25.07 -5.03 -38.79
CA ALA A 260 -26.05 -4.45 -37.86
C ALA A 260 -26.24 -2.94 -38.09
N LEU A 261 -25.18 -2.20 -38.39
CA LEU A 261 -25.27 -0.79 -38.78
C LEU A 261 -26.08 -0.62 -40.07
N VAL A 262 -25.86 -1.49 -41.06
CA VAL A 262 -26.63 -1.46 -42.32
C VAL A 262 -28.10 -1.77 -42.08
N GLU A 263 -28.43 -2.72 -41.21
CA GLU A 263 -29.80 -3.02 -40.81
C GLU A 263 -30.46 -1.80 -40.15
N HIS A 264 -29.79 -1.13 -39.21
CA HIS A 264 -30.29 0.10 -38.60
C HIS A 264 -30.53 1.21 -39.65
N VAL A 265 -29.63 1.37 -40.63
CA VAL A 265 -29.81 2.31 -41.73
C VAL A 265 -31.07 1.99 -42.55
N ASP A 266 -31.33 0.72 -42.83
CA ASP A 266 -32.49 0.28 -43.61
C ASP A 266 -33.81 0.41 -42.82
N ASP A 267 -33.80 0.13 -41.52
CA ASP A 267 -34.96 0.29 -40.63
C ASP A 267 -35.36 1.76 -40.44
N GLU A 268 -34.38 2.66 -40.31
CA GLU A 268 -34.64 4.10 -40.26
C GLU A 268 -35.34 4.58 -41.54
N LEU A 269 -34.88 4.09 -42.71
CA LEU A 269 -35.48 4.43 -43.99
C LEU A 269 -36.90 3.90 -44.16
N GLN A 270 -37.17 2.67 -43.72
CA GLN A 270 -38.54 2.15 -43.71
C GLN A 270 -39.44 2.98 -42.79
N THR A 271 -38.94 3.40 -41.63
CA THR A 271 -39.70 4.23 -40.69
C THR A 271 -40.02 5.60 -41.28
N VAL A 272 -39.07 6.24 -41.98
CA VAL A 272 -39.30 7.50 -42.69
C VAL A 272 -40.33 7.32 -43.81
N GLN A 273 -40.22 6.27 -44.61
CA GLN A 273 -41.17 5.98 -45.70
C GLN A 273 -42.60 5.74 -45.18
N LEU A 274 -42.76 4.96 -44.12
CA LEU A 274 -44.07 4.72 -43.51
C LEU A 274 -44.70 6.00 -42.92
N ALA A 275 -43.87 6.93 -42.42
CA ALA A 275 -44.34 8.22 -41.91
C ALA A 275 -44.77 9.15 -43.06
N GLU A 276 -44.07 9.14 -44.19
CA GLU A 276 -44.45 9.87 -45.41
C GLU A 276 -45.75 9.31 -46.00
N ASP A 277 -45.86 7.99 -46.17
CA ASP A 277 -47.07 7.33 -46.67
C ASP A 277 -48.29 7.59 -45.76
N ALA A 278 -48.10 7.56 -44.43
CA ALA A 278 -49.16 7.87 -43.47
C ALA A 278 -49.58 9.35 -43.53
N ALA A 279 -48.65 10.27 -43.83
CA ALA A 279 -48.96 11.67 -44.05
C ALA A 279 -49.75 11.87 -45.35
N GLU A 280 -49.42 11.16 -46.42
CA GLU A 280 -50.17 11.17 -47.70
C GLU A 280 -51.60 10.62 -47.53
N TRP A 281 -51.80 9.63 -46.65
CA TRP A 281 -53.14 9.08 -46.38
C TRP A 281 -53.96 9.94 -45.42
N SER A 282 -53.33 10.85 -44.68
CA SER A 282 -54.01 11.79 -43.77
C SER A 282 -54.54 13.06 -44.45
N ASP A 283 -54.21 13.29 -45.73
CA ASP A 283 -54.69 14.45 -46.50
C ASP A 283 -56.10 14.24 -47.10
N GLU A 284 -56.69 13.04 -46.95
CA GLU A 284 -58.12 12.79 -47.18
C GLU A 284 -58.90 12.59 -45.86
N GLY A 285 -58.91 13.63 -45.02
CA GLY A 285 -60.06 13.91 -44.16
C GLY A 285 -59.80 14.00 -42.65
N VAL A 286 -60.18 15.16 -42.13
CA VAL A 286 -60.44 15.55 -40.72
C VAL A 286 -59.26 16.21 -39.99
N GLN A 287 -59.45 17.52 -39.77
CA GLN A 287 -58.69 18.37 -38.85
C GLN A 287 -58.64 17.78 -37.43
N THR A 288 -57.46 17.71 -36.81
CA THR A 288 -57.17 18.44 -35.55
C THR A 288 -55.68 18.38 -35.17
N THR A 289 -55.21 19.55 -34.74
CA THR A 289 -54.06 19.84 -33.85
C THR A 289 -52.62 19.70 -34.36
N THR A 290 -52.06 20.89 -34.59
CA THR A 290 -50.64 21.28 -34.60
C THR A 290 -49.82 20.75 -35.79
N PRO A 291 -49.19 21.63 -36.59
CA PRO A 291 -48.26 21.17 -37.60
C PRO A 291 -47.06 20.58 -36.87
N SER A 292 -46.98 19.24 -36.82
CA SER A 292 -45.68 18.59 -36.69
C SER A 292 -44.89 19.08 -37.88
N VAL A 293 -43.70 19.61 -37.60
CA VAL A 293 -42.83 20.25 -38.57
C VAL A 293 -42.60 19.29 -39.74
N ALA A 294 -43.31 19.49 -40.85
CA ALA A 294 -42.98 18.90 -42.13
C ALA A 294 -41.63 19.48 -42.53
N LEU A 295 -40.57 18.75 -42.18
CA LEU A 295 -39.21 19.04 -42.62
C LEU A 295 -39.13 18.59 -44.07
N ALA A 296 -39.40 19.50 -45.01
CA ALA A 296 -39.42 19.27 -46.45
C ALA A 296 -38.03 19.00 -47.08
N ASP A 297 -37.04 18.66 -46.24
CA ASP A 297 -35.66 18.38 -46.62
C ASP A 297 -35.31 16.96 -46.11
N GLY A 298 -36.05 15.94 -46.54
CA GLY A 298 -35.81 14.52 -46.19
C GLY A 298 -34.42 13.97 -46.58
N ALA A 299 -33.56 14.81 -47.14
CA ALA A 299 -32.19 14.49 -47.55
C ALA A 299 -31.14 14.70 -46.44
N GLY A 300 -31.51 15.24 -45.27
CA GLY A 300 -30.52 15.83 -44.35
C GLY A 300 -30.18 15.07 -43.06
N ARG A 301 -31.07 14.20 -42.55
CA ARG A 301 -31.00 13.72 -41.16
C ARG A 301 -30.93 12.21 -40.96
N THR A 302 -30.93 11.42 -42.03
CA THR A 302 -30.84 9.96 -41.90
C THR A 302 -29.39 9.54 -41.69
N ILE A 303 -29.16 8.41 -41.01
CA ILE A 303 -27.83 7.81 -40.85
C ILE A 303 -27.15 7.67 -42.21
N ARG A 304 -27.90 7.25 -43.25
CA ARG A 304 -27.37 7.15 -44.62
C ARG A 304 -26.84 8.48 -45.15
N SER A 305 -27.53 9.59 -44.92
CA SER A 305 -27.11 10.93 -45.36
C SER A 305 -25.89 11.45 -44.60
N ILE A 306 -25.80 11.15 -43.29
CA ILE A 306 -24.67 11.48 -42.43
C ILE A 306 -23.42 10.73 -42.93
N LEU A 307 -23.54 9.43 -43.13
CA LEU A 307 -22.44 8.58 -43.61
C LEU A 307 -22.03 8.91 -45.04
N ALA A 308 -22.97 9.21 -45.93
CA ALA A 308 -22.67 9.65 -47.30
C ALA A 308 -21.77 10.89 -47.32
N ARG A 309 -22.07 11.85 -46.44
CA ARG A 309 -21.30 13.09 -46.28
C ARG A 309 -19.91 12.83 -45.68
N GLU A 310 -19.84 11.99 -44.65
CA GLU A 310 -18.56 11.62 -44.03
C GLU A 310 -17.62 10.93 -45.02
N PHE A 311 -18.17 9.98 -45.78
CA PHE A 311 -17.38 9.15 -46.69
C PHE A 311 -17.15 9.79 -48.08
N ASP A 312 -17.75 10.94 -48.35
CA ASP A 312 -17.74 11.60 -49.67
C ASP A 312 -18.21 10.65 -50.80
N VAL A 313 -19.30 9.91 -50.54
CA VAL A 313 -19.92 9.00 -51.51
C VAL A 313 -21.41 9.27 -51.67
N PRO A 314 -22.02 8.95 -52.83
CA PRO A 314 -23.46 9.01 -52.98
C PRO A 314 -24.20 8.14 -51.93
N PRO A 315 -25.38 8.56 -51.42
CA PRO A 315 -26.15 7.81 -50.43
C PRO A 315 -26.40 6.34 -50.80
N GLU A 316 -26.59 6.05 -52.09
CA GLU A 316 -26.85 4.67 -52.58
C GLU A 316 -25.60 3.78 -52.51
N ARG A 317 -24.42 4.38 -52.36
CA ARG A 317 -23.12 3.68 -52.31
C ARG A 317 -22.59 3.50 -50.90
N VAL A 318 -23.25 4.06 -49.89
CA VAL A 318 -22.81 3.99 -48.48
C VAL A 318 -22.65 2.55 -48.01
N VAL A 319 -23.62 1.67 -48.28
CA VAL A 319 -23.57 0.25 -47.86
C VAL A 319 -22.42 -0.50 -48.54
N ASP A 320 -22.26 -0.31 -49.85
CA ASP A 320 -21.14 -0.90 -50.60
C ASP A 320 -19.79 -0.40 -50.08
N TYR A 321 -19.72 0.88 -49.71
CA TYR A 321 -18.51 1.51 -49.20
C TYR A 321 -18.14 0.98 -47.81
N LEU A 322 -19.11 0.87 -46.90
CA LEU A 322 -18.96 0.29 -45.56
C LEU A 322 -18.41 -1.15 -45.63
N ARG A 323 -18.89 -1.95 -46.59
CA ARG A 323 -18.45 -3.35 -46.79
C ARG A 323 -17.12 -3.49 -47.54
N SER A 324 -16.50 -2.38 -47.93
CA SER A 324 -15.26 -2.35 -48.71
C SER A 324 -14.08 -1.79 -47.91
N GLY A 325 -12.89 -2.30 -48.17
CA GLY A 325 -11.67 -1.85 -47.48
C GLY A 325 -11.49 -2.52 -46.12
N ASP A 326 -10.83 -1.81 -45.19
CA ASP A 326 -10.63 -2.29 -43.83
C ASP A 326 -11.92 -2.16 -43.01
N PRO A 327 -12.52 -3.27 -42.54
CA PRO A 327 -13.82 -3.23 -41.88
C PRO A 327 -13.78 -2.51 -40.52
N VAL A 328 -12.63 -2.46 -39.84
CA VAL A 328 -12.49 -1.80 -38.55
C VAL A 328 -12.50 -0.28 -38.73
N ASP A 329 -11.67 0.21 -39.66
CA ASP A 329 -11.61 1.63 -40.00
C ASP A 329 -12.97 2.13 -40.48
N ARG A 330 -13.66 1.36 -41.33
CA ARG A 330 -14.99 1.69 -41.85
C ARG A 330 -16.02 1.81 -40.74
N LEU A 331 -16.07 0.82 -39.86
CA LEU A 331 -17.01 0.78 -38.74
C LEU A 331 -16.78 1.94 -37.77
N ASN A 332 -15.55 2.11 -37.30
CA ASN A 332 -15.23 3.13 -36.30
C ASN A 332 -15.46 4.54 -36.86
N THR A 333 -15.09 4.80 -38.12
CA THR A 333 -15.36 6.10 -38.77
C THR A 333 -16.86 6.34 -38.91
N ALA A 334 -17.65 5.31 -39.24
CA ALA A 334 -19.10 5.43 -39.34
C ALA A 334 -19.73 5.83 -37.99
N ILE A 335 -19.32 5.17 -36.91
CA ILE A 335 -19.80 5.44 -35.56
C ILE A 335 -19.40 6.86 -35.14
N ASP A 336 -18.15 7.27 -35.37
CA ASP A 336 -17.68 8.62 -35.06
C ASP A 336 -18.54 9.70 -35.74
N ALA A 337 -18.90 9.50 -37.01
CA ALA A 337 -19.74 10.42 -37.75
C ALA A 337 -21.18 10.48 -37.24
N ILE A 338 -21.77 9.34 -36.87
CA ILE A 338 -23.11 9.25 -36.29
C ILE A 338 -23.15 9.97 -34.94
N GLU A 339 -22.23 9.63 -34.03
CA GLU A 339 -22.16 10.25 -32.70
C GLU A 339 -21.90 11.76 -32.76
N SER A 340 -21.02 12.20 -33.66
CA SER A 340 -20.67 13.62 -33.84
C SER A 340 -21.79 14.44 -34.47
N SER A 341 -22.71 13.81 -35.20
CA SER A 341 -23.81 14.53 -35.84
C SER A 341 -24.82 15.07 -34.82
N HIS A 342 -25.01 14.39 -33.69
CA HIS A 342 -26.10 14.63 -32.73
C HIS A 342 -27.51 14.68 -33.35
N GLU A 343 -27.66 14.28 -34.62
CA GLU A 343 -28.92 14.33 -35.36
C GLU A 343 -29.71 13.02 -35.25
N VAL A 344 -29.01 11.91 -35.01
CA VAL A 344 -29.58 10.56 -34.86
C VAL A 344 -29.00 9.88 -33.62
N THR A 345 -29.79 9.03 -32.98
CA THR A 345 -29.35 8.18 -31.87
C THR A 345 -28.69 6.92 -32.40
N ALA A 346 -27.45 6.64 -31.98
CA ALA A 346 -26.78 5.39 -32.29
C ALA A 346 -27.54 4.19 -31.67
N SER A 347 -27.58 3.05 -32.37
CA SER A 347 -28.17 1.82 -31.85
C SER A 347 -27.18 1.10 -30.93
N GLU A 348 -27.68 0.37 -29.94
CA GLU A 348 -26.89 -0.53 -29.09
C GLU A 348 -26.48 -1.82 -29.80
N GLU A 349 -27.00 -2.07 -31.01
CA GLU A 349 -26.75 -3.29 -31.79
C GLU A 349 -25.42 -3.29 -32.56
N TYR A 350 -24.69 -2.17 -32.55
CA TYR A 350 -23.33 -2.06 -33.07
C TYR A 350 -22.48 -1.17 -32.16
N GLY A 351 -21.17 -1.38 -32.17
CA GLY A 351 -20.24 -0.60 -31.36
C GLY A 351 -18.84 -0.57 -31.97
N ARG A 352 -17.95 0.29 -31.45
CA ARG A 352 -16.59 0.39 -31.97
C ARG A 352 -15.79 -0.87 -31.64
N ILE A 353 -14.72 -1.06 -32.40
CA ILE A 353 -13.61 -1.92 -31.97
C ILE A 353 -12.47 -1.04 -31.48
N VAL A 354 -12.16 -1.16 -30.20
CA VAL A 354 -11.12 -0.38 -29.53
C VAL A 354 -9.88 -1.22 -29.32
N PHE A 355 -8.71 -0.66 -29.58
CA PHE A 355 -7.42 -1.30 -29.35
C PHE A 355 -6.77 -0.70 -28.12
N VAL A 356 -6.54 -1.53 -27.11
CA VAL A 356 -5.97 -1.12 -25.82
C VAL A 356 -4.70 -1.90 -25.57
N SER A 357 -3.58 -1.20 -25.39
CA SER A 357 -2.35 -1.82 -24.90
C SER A 357 -2.45 -2.04 -23.38
N PRO A 358 -2.04 -3.21 -22.88
CA PRO A 358 -2.05 -3.46 -21.46
C PRO A 358 -1.09 -2.50 -20.74
N ALA A 359 -1.55 -1.95 -19.62
CA ALA A 359 -0.72 -1.06 -18.81
C ALA A 359 0.41 -1.84 -18.13
N TYR A 360 1.59 -1.25 -18.08
CA TYR A 360 2.70 -1.74 -17.26
C TYR A 360 2.28 -1.93 -15.81
N ARG A 361 2.85 -2.98 -15.21
CA ARG A 361 2.73 -3.28 -13.80
C ARG A 361 4.06 -3.00 -13.11
N TYR A 362 3.99 -2.61 -11.84
CA TYR A 362 5.16 -2.32 -11.02
C TYR A 362 5.16 -3.23 -9.80
N ARG A 363 6.33 -3.69 -9.40
CA ARG A 363 6.58 -4.45 -8.17
C ARG A 363 7.98 -4.13 -7.64
N LEU A 364 8.29 -4.51 -6.41
CA LEU A 364 9.68 -4.43 -5.92
C LEU A 364 10.57 -5.32 -6.78
N SER A 365 11.79 -4.84 -7.03
CA SER A 365 12.84 -5.65 -7.65
C SER A 365 13.47 -6.61 -6.63
N GLU A 366 14.24 -7.59 -7.11
CA GLU A 366 15.09 -8.41 -6.24
C GLU A 366 16.10 -7.55 -5.47
N THR A 367 16.68 -6.55 -6.13
CA THR A 367 17.61 -5.58 -5.52
C THR A 367 17.00 -4.83 -4.34
N ALA A 368 15.73 -4.43 -4.42
CA ALA A 368 15.06 -3.77 -3.30
C ALA A 368 14.92 -4.69 -2.09
N LEU A 369 14.68 -5.99 -2.32
CA LEU A 369 14.60 -7.03 -1.28
C LEU A 369 15.94 -7.38 -0.65
N GLU A 370 17.06 -7.18 -1.36
CA GLU A 370 18.39 -7.36 -0.79
C GLU A 370 18.80 -6.19 0.12
N VAL A 371 18.22 -5.01 -0.12
CA VAL A 371 18.44 -3.78 0.65
C VAL A 371 17.54 -3.72 1.89
N VAL A 372 16.33 -4.25 1.77
CA VAL A 372 15.33 -4.53 2.81
C VAL A 372 15.90 -5.62 3.72
#